data_AF-A0A6M0BYS7-F1
#
_entry.id   AF-A0A6M0BYS7-F1
#
_cell.length_a   1.000
_cell.length_b   1.000
_cell.length_c   1.000
_cell.angle_alpha   90.00
_cell.angle_beta   90.00
_cell.angle_gamma   90.00
#
_symmetry.space_group_name_H-M   'P 1'
#
loop_
_entity.id
_entity.type
_entity.pdbx_description
1 polymer ?
#
loop_
_entity_poly.entity_id
_entity_poly.type
_entity_poly.pdbx_seq_one_letter_code
_entity_poly.pdbx_strand_id
1 'polypeptide(L)'
;MNLMMKNHNLTIKKLATILVVLITILSMAVVTPAQACSRLVYDTGSNGPITARSMDWFHDPQAELWFFPAGERREGGAGPNSIKWKSKYGSIITSSYDIATVDGINDQGLVANLLFLAETDYGDIGPCDPTLSVGGWGQYVLDNYANVAEAVEGLEELDKKSLKIATTTLKELGETLRPNSIPQPIIVAMGEANFALHMALSDNTGDSAIIEYLGGEMIVHHEKTANVLTNDPTFDQQIAINSYWNSLYKNLEGTIGLFLPGTSSPSDRFVRASYYLDKMGPRLAAEKKLASKASGFILNKDQERRSELAAALGIIRNVSDPIGLDGFGIGTTQWRTLANQSLPTK
;
A
#
# COMPACT_ATOMS: atom_id res chain seq x y z
N MET A 1 -14.81 65.92 -5.38
CA MET A 1 -14.67 64.74 -6.27
C MET A 1 -13.39 63.93 -6.03
N ASN A 2 -12.21 64.55 -5.90
CA ASN A 2 -10.93 63.81 -5.70
C ASN A 2 -10.77 63.03 -4.39
N LEU A 3 -11.38 63.47 -3.27
CA LEU A 3 -11.26 62.75 -1.99
C LEU A 3 -12.07 61.45 -1.97
N MET A 4 -13.28 61.47 -2.55
CA MET A 4 -14.14 60.28 -2.65
C MET A 4 -13.52 59.19 -3.53
N MET A 5 -12.92 59.56 -4.67
CA MET A 5 -12.24 58.59 -5.55
C MET A 5 -11.01 57.95 -4.89
N LYS A 6 -10.26 58.72 -4.08
CA LYS A 6 -9.09 58.20 -3.35
C LYS A 6 -9.48 57.20 -2.27
N ASN A 7 -10.58 57.48 -1.56
CA ASN A 7 -11.12 56.55 -0.57
C ASN A 7 -11.67 55.28 -1.23
N HIS A 8 -12.38 55.40 -2.35
CA HIS A 8 -12.89 54.25 -3.10
C HIS A 8 -11.77 53.32 -3.59
N ASN A 9 -10.69 53.87 -4.14
CA ASN A 9 -9.52 53.09 -4.57
C ASN A 9 -8.78 52.41 -3.41
N LEU A 10 -8.78 53.01 -2.22
CA LEU A 10 -8.19 52.40 -1.02
C LEU A 10 -9.04 51.22 -0.53
N THR A 11 -10.36 51.34 -0.57
CA THR A 11 -11.30 50.27 -0.19
C THR A 11 -11.21 49.09 -1.16
N ILE A 12 -11.13 49.34 -2.47
CA ILE A 12 -10.97 48.28 -3.49
C ILE A 12 -9.66 47.52 -3.31
N LYS A 13 -8.54 48.21 -3.04
CA LYS A 13 -7.24 47.56 -2.78
C LYS A 13 -7.29 46.68 -1.53
N LYS A 14 -7.93 47.14 -0.45
CA LYS A 14 -8.11 46.34 0.77
C LYS A 14 -8.97 45.10 0.52
N LEU A 15 -10.07 45.22 -0.22
CA LEU A 15 -10.89 44.07 -0.60
C LEU A 15 -10.12 43.08 -1.47
N ALA A 16 -9.33 43.56 -2.45
CA ALA A 16 -8.50 42.70 -3.30
C ALA A 16 -7.43 41.96 -2.48
N THR A 17 -6.78 42.62 -1.53
CA THR A 17 -5.81 41.96 -0.64
C THR A 17 -6.48 40.93 0.27
N ILE A 18 -7.65 41.24 0.84
CA ILE A 18 -8.42 40.29 1.65
C ILE A 18 -8.85 39.08 0.82
N LEU A 19 -9.32 39.30 -0.42
CA LEU A 19 -9.74 38.23 -1.33
C LEU A 19 -8.56 37.35 -1.74
N VAL A 20 -7.39 37.93 -2.05
CA VAL A 20 -6.17 37.17 -2.34
C VAL A 20 -5.73 36.36 -1.12
N VAL A 21 -5.73 36.94 0.08
CA VAL A 21 -5.38 36.21 1.31
C VAL A 21 -6.37 35.07 1.57
N LEU A 22 -7.67 35.28 1.36
CA LEU A 22 -8.70 34.24 1.47
C LEU A 22 -8.51 33.13 0.44
N ILE A 23 -8.24 33.47 -0.82
CA ILE A 23 -7.95 32.49 -1.88
C ILE A 23 -6.68 31.70 -1.55
N THR A 24 -5.63 32.34 -1.05
CA THR A 24 -4.38 31.68 -0.65
C THR A 24 -4.56 30.77 0.58
N ILE A 25 -5.38 31.18 1.55
CA ILE A 25 -5.74 30.33 2.70
C ILE A 25 -6.61 29.15 2.24
N LEU A 26 -7.55 29.38 1.34
CA LEU A 26 -8.44 28.35 0.81
C LEU A 26 -7.69 27.36 -0.11
N SER A 27 -6.66 27.81 -0.84
CA SER A 27 -5.80 26.94 -1.64
C SER A 27 -4.78 26.17 -0.81
N MET A 28 -4.37 26.68 0.35
CA MET A 28 -3.61 25.92 1.35
C MET A 28 -4.45 24.87 2.10
N ALA A 29 -5.78 24.97 2.04
CA ALA A 29 -6.70 24.03 2.71
C ALA A 29 -6.98 22.75 1.90
N VAL A 30 -6.45 22.63 0.68
CA VAL A 30 -6.56 21.41 -0.15
C VAL A 30 -5.24 20.64 -0.12
N VAL A 31 -4.77 20.32 1.08
CA VAL A 31 -3.80 19.23 1.23
C VAL A 31 -4.63 17.97 1.37
N THR A 32 -4.73 17.19 0.28
CA THR A 32 -5.22 15.83 0.39
C THR A 32 -4.32 15.11 1.38
N PRO A 33 -4.88 14.58 2.48
CA PRO A 33 -4.06 13.94 3.46
C PRO A 33 -3.41 12.70 2.84
N ALA A 34 -2.09 12.70 2.78
CA ALA A 34 -1.34 11.55 2.32
C ALA A 34 -1.50 10.40 3.34
N GLN A 35 -2.10 9.30 2.92
CA GLN A 35 -1.94 8.00 3.58
C GLN A 35 -0.55 7.48 3.24
N ALA A 36 0.14 6.80 4.15
CA ALA A 36 1.58 6.54 4.01
C ALA A 36 2.03 5.06 3.88
N CYS A 37 1.15 4.08 3.63
CA CYS A 37 1.59 2.71 3.37
C CYS A 37 2.46 2.57 2.11
N SER A 38 3.52 1.76 2.18
CA SER A 38 4.38 1.35 1.07
C SER A 38 4.51 -0.15 1.04
N ARG A 39 4.67 -0.72 -0.16
CA ARG A 39 4.99 -2.13 -0.36
C ARG A 39 6.05 -2.28 -1.44
N LEU A 40 6.96 -3.24 -1.26
CA LEU A 40 7.94 -3.63 -2.27
C LEU A 40 8.19 -5.15 -2.29
N VAL A 41 8.53 -5.69 -3.46
CA VAL A 41 9.04 -7.06 -3.65
C VAL A 41 10.52 -6.98 -3.99
N TYR A 42 11.36 -7.47 -3.09
CA TYR A 42 12.80 -7.56 -3.27
C TYR A 42 13.17 -8.96 -3.77
N ASP A 43 13.55 -9.06 -5.04
CA ASP A 43 14.05 -10.30 -5.63
C ASP A 43 15.37 -10.07 -6.36
N THR A 44 16.37 -10.90 -6.05
CA THR A 44 17.70 -10.89 -6.69
C THR A 44 17.92 -12.13 -7.55
N GLY A 45 16.91 -12.99 -7.71
CA GLY A 45 16.95 -14.23 -8.47
C GLY A 45 17.75 -15.37 -7.83
N SER A 46 18.32 -15.17 -6.64
CA SER A 46 19.21 -16.13 -5.99
C SER A 46 18.52 -16.99 -4.94
N ASN A 47 17.85 -16.36 -3.97
CA ASN A 47 17.28 -17.01 -2.80
C ASN A 47 15.76 -16.93 -2.72
N GLY A 48 15.10 -16.42 -3.77
CA GLY A 48 13.66 -16.18 -3.83
C GLY A 48 13.22 -14.82 -3.27
N PRO A 49 11.98 -14.41 -3.53
CA PRO A 49 11.49 -13.07 -3.23
C PRO A 49 11.33 -12.80 -1.73
N ILE A 50 11.39 -11.52 -1.37
CA ILE A 50 11.02 -10.96 -0.06
C ILE A 50 10.03 -9.84 -0.31
N THR A 51 8.82 -9.93 0.22
CA THR A 51 7.89 -8.80 0.22
C THR A 51 8.01 -8.04 1.53
N ALA A 52 8.20 -6.72 1.43
CA ALA A 52 8.27 -5.82 2.58
C ALA A 52 7.18 -4.75 2.48
N ARG A 53 6.58 -4.41 3.61
CA ARG A 53 5.51 -3.42 3.69
C ARG A 53 5.67 -2.52 4.92
N SER A 54 5.29 -1.25 4.80
CA SER A 54 4.96 -0.36 5.93
C SER A 54 3.44 -0.17 6.05
N MET A 55 2.95 -0.20 7.28
CA MET A 55 1.58 0.21 7.61
C MET A 55 1.62 1.57 8.26
N ASP A 56 0.92 2.51 7.65
CA ASP A 56 0.91 3.89 8.11
C ASP A 56 -0.54 4.27 8.44
N TRP A 57 -0.74 4.69 9.68
CA TRP A 57 -2.06 4.93 10.24
C TRP A 57 -2.01 6.06 11.27
N PHE A 58 -3.16 6.64 11.60
CA PHE A 58 -3.22 7.81 12.50
C PHE A 58 -2.94 7.46 13.97
N HIS A 59 -3.06 6.19 14.36
CA HIS A 59 -2.65 5.68 15.66
C HIS A 59 -2.38 4.17 15.57
N ASP A 60 -2.07 3.51 16.69
CA ASP A 60 -1.91 2.07 16.74
C ASP A 60 -3.23 1.35 16.35
N PRO A 61 -3.26 0.59 15.23
CA PRO A 61 -4.44 -0.14 14.79
C PRO A 61 -4.72 -1.40 15.61
N GLN A 62 -4.04 -1.62 16.74
CA GLN A 62 -4.11 -2.85 17.55
C GLN A 62 -3.83 -4.08 16.66
N ALA A 63 -2.72 -4.00 15.93
CA ALA A 63 -2.36 -5.07 15.00
C ALA A 63 -1.90 -6.31 15.77
N GLU A 64 -2.54 -7.45 15.49
CA GLU A 64 -2.17 -8.75 16.04
C GLU A 64 -1.76 -9.73 14.95
N LEU A 65 -0.92 -10.71 15.29
CA LEU A 65 -0.59 -11.81 14.40
C LEU A 65 -1.53 -12.98 14.66
N TRP A 66 -2.17 -13.48 13.61
CA TRP A 66 -3.06 -14.64 13.67
C TRP A 66 -2.53 -15.76 12.79
N PHE A 67 -2.60 -16.99 13.31
CA PHE A 67 -2.43 -18.20 12.53
C PHE A 67 -3.79 -18.83 12.26
N PHE A 68 -4.08 -19.09 10.99
CA PHE A 68 -5.27 -19.80 10.55
C PHE A 68 -4.87 -21.10 9.84
N PRO A 69 -5.31 -22.27 10.31
CA PRO A 69 -5.04 -23.53 9.62
C PRO A 69 -5.88 -23.66 8.35
N ALA A 70 -5.45 -24.56 7.46
CA ALA A 70 -6.25 -24.97 6.31
C ALA A 70 -7.50 -25.75 6.77
N GLY A 71 -8.57 -25.66 5.99
CA GLY A 71 -9.81 -26.40 6.18
C GLY A 71 -10.88 -25.69 7.03
N GLU A 72 -10.64 -24.44 7.41
CA GLU A 72 -11.57 -23.61 8.17
C GLU A 72 -12.73 -23.14 7.29
N ARG A 73 -13.95 -23.14 7.85
CA ARG A 73 -15.13 -22.60 7.15
C ARG A 73 -15.24 -21.10 7.44
N ARG A 74 -15.36 -20.30 6.38
CA ARG A 74 -15.42 -18.84 6.46
C ARG A 74 -16.68 -18.30 5.79
N GLU A 75 -17.08 -17.11 6.21
CA GLU A 75 -18.16 -16.31 5.62
C GLU A 75 -17.63 -14.90 5.33
N GLY A 76 -18.08 -14.32 4.22
CA GLY A 76 -17.57 -13.05 3.69
C GLY A 76 -17.87 -11.81 4.53
N GLY A 77 -18.69 -11.91 5.58
CA GLY A 77 -18.85 -10.85 6.58
C GLY A 77 -19.50 -9.56 6.07
N ALA A 78 -20.29 -9.63 5.00
CA ALA A 78 -20.93 -8.50 4.33
C ALA A 78 -22.46 -8.69 4.18
N GLY A 79 -23.09 -9.24 5.22
CA GLY A 79 -24.54 -9.44 5.28
C GLY A 79 -25.05 -10.75 4.67
N PRO A 80 -26.37 -10.88 4.41
CA PRO A 80 -27.00 -12.16 4.07
C PRO A 80 -26.50 -12.83 2.79
N ASN A 81 -25.99 -12.06 1.83
CA ASN A 81 -25.48 -12.56 0.55
C ASN A 81 -23.96 -12.81 0.58
N SER A 82 -23.35 -12.84 1.78
CA SER A 82 -21.92 -13.09 1.93
C SER A 82 -21.54 -14.44 1.33
N ILE A 83 -20.49 -14.46 0.52
CA ILE A 83 -19.94 -15.71 0.03
C ILE A 83 -19.39 -16.55 1.18
N LYS A 84 -19.34 -17.86 0.97
CA LYS A 84 -18.83 -18.83 1.96
C LYS A 84 -17.79 -19.70 1.28
N TRP A 85 -16.71 -19.99 2.00
CA TRP A 85 -15.65 -20.87 1.49
C TRP A 85 -15.07 -21.72 2.60
N LYS A 86 -14.23 -22.68 2.20
CA LYS A 86 -13.40 -23.48 3.09
C LYS A 86 -11.94 -23.20 2.72
N SER A 87 -11.11 -22.79 3.68
CA SER A 87 -9.71 -22.49 3.40
C SER A 87 -8.99 -23.73 2.86
N LYS A 88 -8.24 -23.56 1.78
CA LYS A 88 -7.40 -24.61 1.18
C LYS A 88 -5.99 -24.58 1.77
N TYR A 89 -5.50 -23.39 2.11
CA TYR A 89 -4.16 -23.14 2.59
C TYR A 89 -4.20 -22.57 4.02
N GLY A 90 -3.19 -22.89 4.82
CA GLY A 90 -2.96 -22.21 6.10
C GLY A 90 -2.28 -20.86 5.87
N SER A 91 -2.47 -19.90 6.78
CA SER A 91 -1.89 -18.56 6.67
C SER A 91 -1.47 -17.99 8.01
N ILE A 92 -0.42 -17.16 7.99
CA ILE A 92 -0.12 -16.21 9.06
C ILE A 92 -0.45 -14.82 8.53
N ILE A 93 -1.26 -14.08 9.29
CA ILE A 93 -1.73 -12.75 8.90
C ILE A 93 -1.46 -11.73 9.99
N THR A 94 -1.44 -10.45 9.60
CA THR A 94 -1.51 -9.31 10.51
C THR A 94 -2.92 -8.73 10.43
N SER A 95 -3.60 -8.65 11.57
CA SER A 95 -4.93 -8.05 11.69
C SER A 95 -4.85 -6.53 11.81
N SER A 96 -5.96 -5.86 11.53
CA SER A 96 -6.23 -4.49 11.96
C SER A 96 -7.53 -4.49 12.77
N TYR A 97 -7.46 -3.97 14.00
CA TYR A 97 -8.53 -3.97 15.00
C TYR A 97 -9.19 -5.34 15.22
N ASP A 98 -8.49 -6.45 14.95
CA ASP A 98 -9.02 -7.81 14.95
C ASP A 98 -10.33 -8.00 14.16
N ILE A 99 -10.54 -7.23 13.10
CA ILE A 99 -11.71 -7.38 12.22
C ILE A 99 -11.34 -7.57 10.76
N ALA A 100 -10.12 -7.21 10.37
CA ALA A 100 -9.67 -7.23 9.00
C ALA A 100 -8.30 -7.88 8.89
N THR A 101 -8.12 -8.71 7.87
CA THR A 101 -6.80 -9.16 7.42
C THR A 101 -6.22 -8.10 6.49
N VAL A 102 -5.19 -7.40 6.93
CA VAL A 102 -4.56 -6.33 6.13
C VAL A 102 -3.23 -6.73 5.53
N ASP A 103 -2.60 -7.78 6.04
CA ASP A 103 -1.32 -8.32 5.60
C ASP A 103 -1.28 -9.82 5.84
N GLY A 104 -0.56 -10.58 5.02
CA GLY A 104 -0.27 -11.97 5.38
C GLY A 104 0.44 -12.77 4.31
N ILE A 105 0.83 -13.99 4.68
CA ILE A 105 1.44 -15.00 3.83
C ILE A 105 0.78 -16.36 4.09
N ASN A 106 0.52 -17.13 3.03
CA ASN A 106 0.03 -18.50 3.15
C ASN A 106 1.15 -19.56 3.04
N ASP A 107 0.82 -20.81 3.31
CA ASP A 107 1.77 -21.93 3.30
C ASP A 107 2.30 -22.33 1.91
N GLN A 108 1.82 -21.66 0.84
CA GLN A 108 2.37 -21.75 -0.52
C GLN A 108 3.33 -20.60 -0.85
N GLY A 109 3.45 -19.60 0.03
CA GLY A 109 4.30 -18.43 -0.17
C GLY A 109 3.62 -17.28 -0.93
N LEU A 110 2.30 -17.34 -1.14
CA LEU A 110 1.51 -16.20 -1.62
C LEU A 110 1.37 -15.18 -0.49
N VAL A 111 1.69 -13.93 -0.79
CA VAL A 111 1.58 -12.77 0.10
C VAL A 111 0.50 -11.85 -0.43
N ALA A 112 -0.35 -11.35 0.47
CA ALA A 112 -1.36 -10.33 0.17
C ALA A 112 -1.20 -9.14 1.11
N ASN A 113 -1.17 -7.93 0.55
CA ASN A 113 -1.07 -6.67 1.28
C ASN A 113 -2.21 -5.74 0.84
N LEU A 114 -3.01 -5.22 1.78
CA LEU A 114 -4.03 -4.22 1.50
C LEU A 114 -3.53 -2.84 1.90
N LEU A 115 -3.54 -1.91 0.95
CA LEU A 115 -3.09 -0.53 1.11
C LEU A 115 -4.25 0.41 0.75
N PHE A 116 -4.27 1.62 1.31
CA PHE A 116 -5.30 2.60 0.98
C PHE A 116 -5.14 3.11 -0.45
N LEU A 117 -6.22 3.51 -1.10
CA LEU A 117 -6.22 4.25 -2.35
C LEU A 117 -7.47 5.14 -2.36
N ALA A 118 -7.30 6.46 -2.29
CA ALA A 118 -8.42 7.40 -2.12
C ALA A 118 -9.40 7.38 -3.29
N GLU A 119 -8.91 7.08 -4.50
CA GLU A 119 -9.72 6.96 -5.72
C GLU A 119 -10.50 5.64 -5.84
N THR A 120 -10.39 4.73 -4.85
CA THR A 120 -11.09 3.44 -4.92
C THR A 120 -12.60 3.62 -4.92
N ASP A 121 -13.25 2.99 -5.89
CA ASP A 121 -14.70 2.86 -6.01
C ASP A 121 -15.05 1.42 -6.39
N TYR A 122 -15.57 0.65 -5.42
CA TYR A 122 -16.00 -0.74 -5.60
C TYR A 122 -17.32 -0.87 -6.37
N GLY A 123 -17.99 0.25 -6.65
CA GLY A 123 -19.29 0.30 -7.30
C GLY A 123 -20.46 -0.05 -6.39
N ASP A 124 -21.67 0.12 -6.91
CA ASP A 124 -22.89 -0.16 -6.17
C ASP A 124 -23.12 -1.66 -5.95
N ILE A 125 -23.73 -1.98 -4.81
CA ILE A 125 -24.12 -3.34 -4.44
C ILE A 125 -25.64 -3.48 -4.60
N GLY A 126 -26.05 -4.35 -5.52
CA GLY A 126 -27.45 -4.71 -5.74
C GLY A 126 -28.03 -5.59 -4.62
N PRO A 127 -29.37 -5.68 -4.50
CA PRO A 127 -30.02 -6.41 -3.40
C PRO A 127 -29.69 -7.91 -3.29
N CYS A 128 -29.29 -8.53 -4.41
CA CYS A 128 -29.01 -9.97 -4.50
C CYS A 128 -27.55 -10.26 -4.86
N ASP A 129 -26.69 -9.24 -4.92
CA ASP A 129 -25.31 -9.43 -5.33
C ASP A 129 -24.57 -10.24 -4.26
N PRO A 130 -23.76 -11.24 -4.65
CA PRO A 130 -22.87 -11.91 -3.71
C PRO A 130 -21.84 -10.91 -3.20
N THR A 131 -21.56 -10.94 -1.90
CA THR A 131 -20.69 -9.95 -1.26
C THR A 131 -19.50 -10.57 -0.54
N LEU A 132 -18.42 -9.81 -0.47
CA LEU A 132 -17.26 -10.06 0.36
C LEU A 132 -16.86 -8.75 1.04
N SER A 133 -16.75 -8.75 2.37
CA SER A 133 -16.26 -7.60 3.12
C SER A 133 -14.82 -7.30 2.70
N VAL A 134 -14.50 -6.02 2.54
CA VAL A 134 -13.13 -5.55 2.30
C VAL A 134 -12.16 -6.06 3.38
N GLY A 135 -12.62 -6.21 4.63
CA GLY A 135 -11.79 -6.77 5.72
C GLY A 135 -11.50 -8.27 5.57
N GLY A 136 -12.35 -8.99 4.84
CA GLY A 136 -12.17 -10.40 4.50
C GLY A 136 -11.47 -10.65 3.16
N TRP A 137 -11.25 -9.61 2.35
CA TRP A 137 -10.78 -9.74 0.97
C TRP A 137 -9.39 -10.35 0.87
N GLY A 138 -8.42 -9.85 1.65
CA GLY A 138 -7.07 -10.42 1.72
C GLY A 138 -7.06 -11.86 2.23
N GLN A 139 -7.90 -12.17 3.23
CA GLN A 139 -7.99 -13.52 3.78
C GLN A 139 -8.59 -14.51 2.78
N TYR A 140 -9.61 -14.09 2.02
CA TYR A 140 -10.17 -14.91 0.95
C TYR A 140 -9.11 -15.31 -0.06
N VAL A 141 -8.24 -14.38 -0.47
CA VAL A 141 -7.15 -14.66 -1.41
C VAL A 141 -6.14 -15.65 -0.81
N LEU A 142 -5.65 -15.37 0.40
CA LEU A 142 -4.68 -16.23 1.08
C LEU A 142 -5.21 -17.65 1.34
N ASP A 143 -6.50 -17.78 1.63
CA ASP A 143 -7.15 -19.06 1.89
C ASP A 143 -7.32 -19.92 0.62
N ASN A 144 -7.47 -19.31 -0.56
CA ASN A 144 -7.99 -20.00 -1.75
C ASN A 144 -7.00 -20.24 -2.89
N TYR A 145 -5.89 -19.49 -2.95
CA TYR A 145 -4.95 -19.50 -4.08
C TYR A 145 -3.50 -19.75 -3.64
N ALA A 146 -2.73 -20.47 -4.46
CA ALA A 146 -1.34 -20.80 -4.14
C ALA A 146 -0.32 -19.75 -4.63
N ASN A 147 -0.67 -19.02 -5.68
CA ASN A 147 0.23 -18.10 -6.39
C ASN A 147 -0.56 -16.92 -7.00
N VAL A 148 0.16 -15.94 -7.55
CA VAL A 148 -0.42 -14.70 -8.08
C VAL A 148 -1.32 -14.98 -9.28
N ALA A 149 -0.88 -15.80 -10.23
CA ALA A 149 -1.66 -16.14 -11.42
C ALA A 149 -3.01 -16.78 -11.07
N GLU A 150 -3.04 -17.77 -10.17
CA GLU A 150 -4.28 -18.37 -9.68
C GLU A 150 -5.20 -17.35 -8.99
N ALA A 151 -4.62 -16.43 -8.21
CA ALA A 151 -5.39 -15.41 -7.51
C ALA A 151 -6.01 -14.41 -8.48
N VAL A 152 -5.26 -13.95 -9.49
CA VAL A 152 -5.77 -13.05 -10.54
C VAL A 152 -6.90 -13.72 -11.31
N GLU A 153 -6.67 -14.92 -11.85
CA GLU A 153 -7.68 -15.66 -12.61
C GLU A 153 -8.95 -15.89 -11.76
N GLY A 154 -8.78 -16.30 -10.51
CA GLY A 154 -9.89 -16.54 -9.60
C GLY A 154 -10.67 -15.28 -9.21
N LEU A 155 -10.00 -14.14 -9.02
CA LEU A 155 -10.67 -12.86 -8.76
C LEU A 155 -11.43 -12.37 -10.00
N GLU A 156 -10.87 -12.49 -11.20
CA GLU A 156 -11.58 -12.17 -12.45
C GLU A 156 -12.80 -13.06 -12.67
N GLU A 157 -12.73 -14.34 -12.32
CA GLU A 157 -13.91 -15.22 -12.38
C GLU A 157 -15.01 -14.79 -11.42
N LEU A 158 -14.66 -14.29 -10.23
CA LEU A 158 -15.62 -13.79 -9.25
C LEU A 158 -16.25 -12.48 -9.70
N ASP A 159 -15.46 -11.59 -10.28
CA ASP A 159 -15.93 -10.33 -10.88
C ASP A 159 -16.91 -10.61 -12.03
N LYS A 160 -16.59 -11.57 -12.93
CA LYS A 160 -17.51 -12.07 -13.97
C LYS A 160 -18.80 -12.68 -13.40
N LYS A 161 -18.77 -13.18 -12.16
CA LYS A 161 -19.94 -13.68 -11.41
C LYS A 161 -20.59 -12.60 -10.54
N SER A 162 -20.21 -11.34 -10.73
CA SER A 162 -20.76 -10.16 -10.05
C SER A 162 -20.55 -10.16 -8.53
N LEU A 163 -19.45 -10.74 -8.04
CA LEU A 163 -19.03 -10.55 -6.65
C LEU A 163 -18.76 -9.07 -6.39
N LYS A 164 -19.32 -8.53 -5.31
CA LYS A 164 -19.08 -7.15 -4.88
C LYS A 164 -18.27 -7.10 -3.60
N ILE A 165 -17.27 -6.21 -3.59
CA ILE A 165 -16.54 -5.87 -2.37
C ILE A 165 -17.36 -4.85 -1.56
N ALA A 166 -17.78 -5.25 -0.37
CA ALA A 166 -18.50 -4.39 0.55
C ALA A 166 -17.53 -3.69 1.49
N THR A 167 -17.62 -2.37 1.55
CA THR A 167 -16.84 -1.52 2.47
C THR A 167 -17.72 -0.93 3.57
N THR A 168 -17.09 -0.25 4.52
CA THR A 168 -17.72 0.42 5.66
C THR A 168 -17.03 1.78 5.87
N THR A 169 -17.60 2.63 6.73
CA THR A 169 -17.05 3.96 7.02
C THR A 169 -16.21 3.97 8.31
N LEU A 170 -15.35 4.99 8.46
CA LEU A 170 -14.61 5.21 9.72
C LEU A 170 -15.54 5.39 10.93
N LYS A 171 -16.71 6.00 10.71
CA LYS A 171 -17.73 6.17 11.75
C LYS A 171 -18.35 4.84 12.16
N GLU A 172 -18.76 4.01 11.19
CA GLU A 172 -19.29 2.68 11.47
C GLU A 172 -18.27 1.82 12.22
N LEU A 173 -16.99 1.91 11.85
CA LEU A 173 -15.92 1.27 12.60
C LEU A 173 -15.86 1.77 14.05
N GLY A 174 -15.74 3.08 14.24
CA GLY A 174 -15.50 3.70 15.55
C GLY A 174 -16.69 3.70 16.51
N GLU A 175 -17.92 3.60 15.98
CA GLU A 175 -19.16 3.64 16.77
C GLU A 175 -19.82 2.27 16.91
N THR A 176 -19.70 1.38 15.91
CA THR A 176 -20.46 0.11 15.87
C THR A 176 -19.57 -1.12 15.91
N LEU A 177 -18.63 -1.25 14.96
CA LEU A 177 -17.86 -2.50 14.81
C LEU A 177 -16.80 -2.67 15.89
N ARG A 178 -16.11 -1.57 16.24
CA ARG A 178 -15.10 -1.50 17.30
C ARG A 178 -15.24 -0.17 18.05
N PRO A 179 -16.18 -0.07 19.01
CA PRO A 179 -16.41 1.15 19.76
C PRO A 179 -15.13 1.71 20.39
N ASN A 180 -14.92 3.02 20.27
CA ASN A 180 -13.74 3.75 20.77
C ASN A 180 -12.40 3.40 20.08
N SER A 181 -12.42 2.66 18.97
CA SER A 181 -11.21 2.36 18.19
C SER A 181 -10.73 3.55 17.36
N ILE A 182 -11.60 4.51 17.05
CA ILE A 182 -11.25 5.71 16.28
C ILE A 182 -11.41 6.94 17.19
N PRO A 183 -10.40 7.82 17.29
CA PRO A 183 -10.52 9.05 18.08
C PRO A 183 -11.64 9.96 17.56
N GLN A 184 -12.42 10.55 18.48
CA GLN A 184 -13.55 11.41 18.12
C GLN A 184 -13.22 12.54 17.13
N PRO A 185 -12.07 13.24 17.23
CA PRO A 185 -11.71 14.25 16.22
C PRO A 185 -11.61 13.69 14.79
N ILE A 186 -11.15 12.44 14.64
CA ILE A 186 -11.06 11.77 13.34
C ILE A 186 -12.45 11.38 12.84
N ILE A 187 -13.32 10.86 13.71
CA ILE A 187 -14.73 10.56 13.35
C ILE A 187 -15.43 11.85 12.88
N VAL A 188 -15.23 12.97 13.56
CA VAL A 188 -15.84 14.25 13.17
C VAL A 188 -15.29 14.76 11.83
N ALA A 189 -13.99 14.59 11.57
CA ALA A 189 -13.37 15.08 10.36
C ALA A 189 -13.60 14.18 9.14
N MET A 190 -13.68 12.86 9.34
CA MET A 190 -13.60 11.85 8.28
C MET A 190 -14.55 10.68 8.47
N GLY A 191 -15.56 10.78 9.34
CA GLY A 191 -16.43 9.67 9.70
C GLY A 191 -17.10 8.99 8.51
N GLU A 192 -17.45 9.75 7.47
CA GLU A 192 -18.10 9.24 6.25
C GLU A 192 -17.10 8.68 5.20
N ALA A 193 -15.79 8.72 5.48
CA ALA A 193 -14.79 8.14 4.59
C ALA A 193 -14.86 6.62 4.64
N ASN A 194 -14.96 6.00 3.47
CA ASN A 194 -14.95 4.54 3.31
C ASN A 194 -13.54 3.97 3.45
N PHE A 195 -13.46 2.69 3.80
CA PHE A 195 -12.22 1.90 3.64
C PHE A 195 -11.98 1.61 2.14
N ALA A 196 -11.29 2.55 1.50
CA ALA A 196 -10.91 2.55 0.10
C ALA A 196 -9.52 1.92 -0.03
N LEU A 197 -9.45 0.64 -0.43
CA LEU A 197 -8.23 -0.16 -0.43
C LEU A 197 -8.00 -0.81 -1.80
N HIS A 198 -6.74 -0.86 -2.24
CA HIS A 198 -6.28 -1.77 -3.28
C HIS A 198 -5.47 -2.92 -2.68
N MET A 199 -5.30 -4.00 -3.45
CA MET A 199 -4.53 -5.17 -3.01
C MET A 199 -3.29 -5.36 -3.87
N ALA A 200 -2.14 -5.59 -3.22
CA ALA A 200 -0.93 -6.08 -3.86
C ALA A 200 -0.71 -7.55 -3.50
N LEU A 201 -0.35 -8.35 -4.50
CA LEU A 201 -0.02 -9.76 -4.39
C LEU A 201 1.42 -10.02 -4.82
N SER A 202 2.06 -11.00 -4.20
CA SER A 202 3.33 -11.58 -4.67
C SER A 202 3.43 -13.04 -4.29
N ASP A 203 4.16 -13.86 -5.03
CA ASP A 203 4.37 -15.26 -4.70
C ASP A 203 5.85 -15.68 -4.67
N ASN A 204 6.10 -16.95 -4.37
CA ASN A 204 7.43 -17.53 -4.24
C ASN A 204 8.24 -17.57 -5.56
N THR A 205 7.60 -17.32 -6.71
CA THR A 205 8.24 -17.31 -8.04
C THR A 205 8.80 -15.93 -8.39
N GLY A 206 8.45 -14.90 -7.62
CA GLY A 206 8.77 -13.51 -7.89
C GLY A 206 7.72 -12.80 -8.75
N ASP A 207 6.59 -13.44 -9.00
CA ASP A 207 5.45 -12.82 -9.67
C ASP A 207 4.73 -11.83 -8.73
N SER A 208 4.07 -10.83 -9.31
CA SER A 208 3.41 -9.75 -8.57
C SER A 208 2.24 -9.16 -9.36
N ALA A 209 1.15 -8.86 -8.66
CA ALA A 209 -0.02 -8.20 -9.23
C ALA A 209 -0.60 -7.14 -8.29
N ILE A 210 -1.27 -6.16 -8.85
CA ILE A 210 -2.01 -5.12 -8.13
C ILE A 210 -3.45 -5.13 -8.63
N ILE A 211 -4.40 -5.07 -7.70
CA ILE A 211 -5.85 -5.07 -7.98
C ILE A 211 -6.44 -3.80 -7.39
N GLU A 212 -6.95 -2.92 -8.25
CA GLU A 212 -7.64 -1.67 -7.90
C GLU A 212 -9.10 -1.76 -8.34
N TYR A 213 -10.00 -1.04 -7.65
CA TYR A 213 -11.38 -0.86 -8.12
C TYR A 213 -11.59 0.63 -8.43
N LEU A 214 -11.84 0.96 -9.70
CA LEU A 214 -11.95 2.33 -10.17
C LEU A 214 -13.24 2.50 -10.96
N GLY A 215 -14.08 3.45 -10.55
CA GLY A 215 -15.40 3.67 -11.18
C GLY A 215 -16.31 2.44 -11.17
N GLY A 216 -16.18 1.57 -10.17
CA GLY A 216 -16.94 0.33 -10.04
C GLY A 216 -16.41 -0.86 -10.86
N GLU A 217 -15.26 -0.72 -11.53
CA GLU A 217 -14.63 -1.78 -12.31
C GLU A 217 -13.34 -2.27 -11.65
N MET A 218 -13.10 -3.59 -11.67
CA MET A 218 -11.84 -4.18 -11.20
C MET A 218 -10.76 -4.02 -12.27
N ILE A 219 -9.67 -3.35 -11.90
CA ILE A 219 -8.48 -3.16 -12.73
C ILE A 219 -7.34 -4.02 -12.17
N VAL A 220 -6.70 -4.80 -13.03
CA VAL A 220 -5.59 -5.69 -12.65
C VAL A 220 -4.31 -5.30 -13.40
N HIS A 221 -3.26 -5.03 -12.66
CA HIS A 221 -1.90 -4.84 -13.17
C HIS A 221 -1.05 -6.05 -12.80
N HIS A 222 -0.80 -6.94 -13.75
CA HIS A 222 -0.03 -8.17 -13.56
C HIS A 222 1.25 -8.13 -14.39
N GLU A 223 2.29 -7.52 -13.83
CA GLU A 223 3.57 -7.29 -14.51
C GLU A 223 4.71 -7.05 -13.52
N LYS A 224 5.96 -7.19 -13.96
CA LYS A 224 7.15 -7.03 -13.08
C LYS A 224 7.29 -5.64 -12.47
N THR A 225 6.72 -4.61 -13.09
CA THR A 225 6.64 -3.24 -12.56
C THR A 225 5.74 -3.15 -11.33
N ALA A 226 4.84 -4.12 -11.10
CA ALA A 226 3.99 -4.23 -9.92
C ALA A 226 4.75 -4.63 -8.64
N ASN A 227 6.08 -4.53 -8.62
CA ASN A 227 6.92 -4.85 -7.46
C ASN A 227 6.99 -3.71 -6.43
N VAL A 228 6.50 -2.51 -6.73
CA VAL A 228 6.38 -1.40 -5.77
C VAL A 228 4.95 -0.89 -5.81
N LEU A 229 4.39 -0.58 -4.65
CA LEU A 229 3.08 0.07 -4.54
C LEU A 229 3.08 1.06 -3.37
N THR A 230 2.41 2.18 -3.57
CA THR A 230 2.02 3.12 -2.51
C THR A 230 0.53 3.43 -2.62
N ASN A 231 -0.02 4.20 -1.68
CA ASN A 231 -1.46 4.38 -1.57
C ASN A 231 -2.09 5.12 -2.76
N ASP A 232 -1.46 6.22 -3.15
CA ASP A 232 -2.01 7.16 -4.12
C ASP A 232 -0.89 7.62 -5.06
N PRO A 233 -1.22 8.15 -6.25
CA PRO A 233 -2.51 7.99 -6.94
C PRO A 233 -2.74 6.55 -7.42
N THR A 234 -3.64 6.30 -8.39
CA THR A 234 -3.79 4.99 -9.03
C THR A 234 -2.46 4.45 -9.56
N PHE A 235 -2.33 3.13 -9.70
CA PHE A 235 -1.06 2.52 -10.05
C PHE A 235 -0.49 2.99 -11.39
N ASP A 236 -1.34 3.17 -12.41
CA ASP A 236 -0.94 3.73 -13.71
C ASP A 236 -0.30 5.12 -13.57
N GLN A 237 -0.85 5.96 -12.70
CA GLN A 237 -0.29 7.28 -12.44
C GLN A 237 1.03 7.18 -11.65
N GLN A 238 1.14 6.25 -10.69
CA GLN A 238 2.40 5.98 -9.98
C GLN A 238 3.52 5.58 -10.95
N ILE A 239 3.22 4.71 -11.92
CA ILE A 239 4.16 4.31 -12.97
C ILE A 239 4.55 5.48 -13.87
N ALA A 240 3.58 6.32 -14.27
CA ALA A 240 3.86 7.50 -15.08
C ALA A 240 4.80 8.50 -14.38
N ILE A 241 4.56 8.76 -13.09
CA ILE A 241 5.43 9.61 -12.25
C ILE A 241 6.83 9.01 -12.16
N ASN A 242 6.94 7.70 -11.92
CA ASN A 242 8.23 7.03 -11.83
C ASN A 242 9.00 7.04 -13.16
N SER A 243 8.30 6.97 -14.31
CA SER A 243 8.91 7.10 -15.63
C SER A 243 9.60 8.46 -15.82
N TYR A 244 8.97 9.55 -15.40
CA TYR A 244 9.59 10.87 -15.38
C TYR A 244 10.89 10.87 -14.57
N TRP A 245 10.85 10.37 -13.33
CA TRP A 245 12.02 10.32 -12.45
C TRP A 245 13.14 9.43 -13.02
N ASN A 246 12.80 8.27 -13.55
CA ASN A 246 13.75 7.36 -14.21
C ASN A 246 14.45 8.02 -15.41
N SER A 247 13.74 8.87 -16.17
CA SER A 247 14.33 9.61 -17.27
C SER A 247 15.41 10.60 -16.79
N LEU A 248 15.23 11.21 -15.63
CA LEU A 248 16.23 12.10 -15.01
C LEU A 248 17.45 11.29 -14.55
N TYR A 249 17.23 10.14 -13.93
CA TYR A 249 18.32 9.29 -13.40
C TYR A 249 19.23 8.77 -14.50
N LYS A 250 18.68 8.32 -15.63
CA LYS A 250 19.47 7.85 -16.78
C LYS A 250 20.43 8.92 -17.28
N ASN A 251 20.05 10.20 -17.20
CA ASN A 251 20.87 11.31 -17.65
C ASN A 251 21.90 11.77 -16.60
N LEU A 252 21.71 11.39 -15.32
CA LEU A 252 22.51 11.87 -14.19
C LEU A 252 23.32 10.77 -13.49
N GLU A 253 23.26 9.52 -13.97
CA GLU A 253 23.95 8.39 -13.34
C GLU A 253 25.47 8.63 -13.29
N GLY A 254 26.06 8.53 -12.09
CA GLY A 254 27.50 8.77 -11.86
C GLY A 254 27.89 10.24 -11.74
N THR A 255 26.94 11.18 -11.76
CA THR A 255 27.21 12.61 -11.62
C THR A 255 26.98 13.13 -10.20
N ILE A 256 27.69 14.20 -9.85
CA ILE A 256 27.50 14.98 -8.62
C ILE A 256 26.24 15.83 -8.84
N GLY A 257 25.06 15.31 -8.49
CA GLY A 257 23.79 15.99 -8.74
C GLY A 257 22.54 15.12 -8.79
N LEU A 258 22.67 13.79 -8.62
CA LEU A 258 21.52 12.90 -8.51
C LEU A 258 20.62 13.32 -7.32
N PHE A 259 19.34 13.52 -7.58
CA PHE A 259 18.34 13.92 -6.61
C PHE A 259 17.21 12.88 -6.57
N LEU A 260 16.77 12.52 -5.36
CA LEU A 260 15.54 11.76 -5.13
C LEU A 260 14.56 12.62 -4.34
N PRO A 261 13.26 12.59 -4.67
CA PRO A 261 12.26 13.33 -3.92
C PRO A 261 12.12 12.73 -2.51
N GLY A 262 12.18 13.59 -1.49
CA GLY A 262 12.43 13.21 -0.09
C GLY A 262 11.25 13.39 0.86
N THR A 263 10.07 13.78 0.38
CA THR A 263 8.91 13.97 1.25
C THR A 263 8.23 12.64 1.62
N SER A 264 7.26 12.69 2.53
CA SER A 264 6.41 11.54 2.90
C SER A 264 5.27 11.28 1.90
N SER A 265 5.16 12.07 0.81
CA SER A 265 4.13 11.87 -0.20
C SER A 265 4.20 10.45 -0.79
N PRO A 266 3.06 9.84 -1.15
CA PRO A 266 3.03 8.53 -1.81
C PRO A 266 3.92 8.45 -3.05
N SER A 267 3.81 9.44 -3.95
CA SER A 267 4.64 9.54 -5.14
C SER A 267 6.14 9.58 -4.85
N ASP A 268 6.57 10.36 -3.85
CA ASP A 268 7.98 10.45 -3.46
C ASP A 268 8.48 9.10 -2.91
N ARG A 269 7.68 8.46 -2.05
CA ARG A 269 7.98 7.13 -1.50
C ARG A 269 8.06 6.08 -2.60
N PHE A 270 7.15 6.09 -3.56
CA PHE A 270 7.15 5.18 -4.72
C PHE A 270 8.43 5.31 -5.53
N VAL A 271 8.83 6.55 -5.83
CA VAL A 271 10.05 6.86 -6.59
C VAL A 271 11.29 6.40 -5.83
N ARG A 272 11.40 6.70 -4.54
CA ARG A 272 12.53 6.25 -3.70
C ARG A 272 12.59 4.73 -3.63
N ALA A 273 11.47 4.06 -3.32
CA ALA A 273 11.41 2.61 -3.23
C ALA A 273 11.82 1.95 -4.55
N SER A 274 11.27 2.43 -5.68
CA SER A 274 11.61 1.95 -7.02
C SER A 274 13.09 2.12 -7.34
N TYR A 275 13.64 3.30 -7.06
CA TYR A 275 15.06 3.59 -7.31
C TYR A 275 15.98 2.67 -6.47
N TYR A 276 15.72 2.55 -5.17
CA TYR A 276 16.55 1.69 -4.32
C TYR A 276 16.42 0.22 -4.71
N LEU A 277 15.22 -0.24 -5.05
CA LEU A 277 14.99 -1.61 -5.49
C LEU A 277 15.79 -1.94 -6.76
N ASP A 278 15.72 -1.06 -7.77
CA ASP A 278 16.48 -1.18 -9.03
C ASP A 278 18.00 -1.19 -8.80
N LYS A 279 18.50 -0.32 -7.92
CA LYS A 279 19.96 -0.14 -7.74
C LYS A 279 20.59 -1.07 -6.71
N MET A 280 19.90 -1.41 -5.62
CA MET A 280 20.50 -2.16 -4.51
C MET A 280 20.58 -3.66 -4.80
N GLY A 281 19.59 -4.26 -5.47
CA GLY A 281 19.59 -5.68 -5.79
C GLY A 281 20.82 -6.13 -6.60
N PRO A 282 21.03 -5.57 -7.80
CA PRO A 282 22.18 -5.90 -8.64
C PRO A 282 23.52 -5.58 -7.99
N ARG A 283 23.60 -4.47 -7.22
CA ARG A 283 24.84 -4.09 -6.51
C ARG A 283 25.18 -5.07 -5.41
N LEU A 284 24.21 -5.49 -4.59
CA LEU A 284 24.44 -6.49 -3.56
C LEU A 284 24.92 -7.82 -4.16
N ALA A 285 24.32 -8.26 -5.28
CA ALA A 285 24.77 -9.45 -5.99
C ALA A 285 26.20 -9.31 -6.54
N ALA A 286 26.54 -8.14 -7.10
CA ALA A 286 27.87 -7.85 -7.62
C ALA A 286 28.93 -7.78 -6.51
N GLU A 287 28.63 -7.12 -5.38
CA GLU A 287 29.49 -7.03 -4.20
C GLU A 287 29.78 -8.41 -3.61
N LYS A 288 28.76 -9.26 -3.47
CA LYS A 288 28.92 -10.67 -3.03
C LYS A 288 29.88 -11.44 -3.96
N LYS A 289 29.74 -11.27 -5.28
CA LYS A 289 30.61 -11.93 -6.27
C LYS A 289 32.05 -11.40 -6.24
N LEU A 290 32.26 -10.12 -5.93
CA LEU A 290 33.59 -9.53 -5.80
C LEU A 290 34.26 -9.94 -4.49
N ALA A 291 33.54 -9.88 -3.37
CA ALA A 291 34.04 -10.25 -2.05
C ALA A 291 34.47 -11.71 -1.98
N SER A 292 33.68 -12.62 -2.57
CA SER A 292 34.05 -14.04 -2.67
C SER A 292 35.32 -14.27 -3.47
N LYS A 293 35.49 -13.56 -4.60
CA LYS A 293 36.73 -13.62 -5.39
C LYS A 293 37.94 -13.04 -4.66
N ALA A 294 37.79 -11.95 -3.92
CA ALA A 294 38.90 -11.23 -3.29
C ALA A 294 39.36 -11.88 -1.98
N SER A 295 38.44 -12.41 -1.18
CA SER A 295 38.75 -12.96 0.16
C SER A 295 38.81 -14.48 0.20
N GLY A 296 38.31 -15.18 -0.82
CA GLY A 296 38.07 -16.62 -0.78
C GLY A 296 36.93 -17.03 0.16
N PHE A 297 36.31 -16.08 0.86
CA PHE A 297 35.19 -16.30 1.76
C PHE A 297 33.87 -16.29 0.99
N ILE A 298 33.21 -17.45 0.93
CA ILE A 298 31.90 -17.61 0.29
C ILE A 298 30.85 -17.54 1.39
N LEU A 299 29.94 -16.57 1.32
CA LEU A 299 28.79 -16.52 2.21
C LEU A 299 27.95 -17.78 1.98
N ASN A 300 27.49 -18.40 3.07
CA ASN A 300 26.50 -19.46 2.94
C ASN A 300 25.11 -18.88 2.62
N LYS A 301 24.19 -19.74 2.18
CA LYS A 301 22.83 -19.35 1.78
C LYS A 301 22.09 -18.54 2.87
N ASP A 302 22.27 -18.89 4.13
CA ASP A 302 21.63 -18.18 5.25
C ASP A 302 22.21 -16.78 5.47
N GLN A 303 23.53 -16.62 5.31
CA GLN A 303 24.20 -15.32 5.36
C GLN A 303 23.74 -14.43 4.21
N GLU A 304 23.66 -14.98 3.00
CA GLU A 304 23.15 -14.24 1.84
C GLU A 304 21.71 -13.80 2.04
N ARG A 305 20.85 -14.69 2.57
CA ARG A 305 19.46 -14.40 2.85
C ARG A 305 19.30 -13.31 3.92
N ARG A 306 20.14 -13.32 4.96
CA ARG A 306 20.17 -12.25 5.97
C ARG A 306 20.52 -10.89 5.36
N SER A 307 21.47 -10.83 4.43
CA SER A 307 21.80 -9.59 3.73
C SER A 307 20.65 -9.07 2.87
N GLU A 308 19.91 -9.96 2.20
CA GLU A 308 18.73 -9.58 1.40
C GLU A 308 17.58 -9.06 2.27
N LEU A 309 17.31 -9.73 3.40
CA LEU A 309 16.35 -9.26 4.40
C LEU A 309 16.74 -7.88 4.95
N ALA A 310 18.03 -7.67 5.23
CA ALA A 310 18.54 -6.37 5.67
C ALA A 310 18.39 -5.29 4.59
N ALA A 311 18.61 -5.64 3.31
CA ALA A 311 18.41 -4.73 2.19
C ALA A 311 16.93 -4.34 2.04
N ALA A 312 16.02 -5.32 1.98
CA ALA A 312 14.57 -5.08 1.90
C ALA A 312 14.08 -4.23 3.09
N LEU A 313 14.53 -4.55 4.32
CA LEU A 313 14.22 -3.77 5.51
C LEU A 313 14.78 -2.33 5.45
N GLY A 314 15.97 -2.15 4.87
CA GLY A 314 16.58 -0.85 4.67
C GLY A 314 15.76 0.03 3.74
N ILE A 315 15.30 -0.51 2.61
CA ILE A 315 14.46 0.22 1.66
C ILE A 315 13.13 0.58 2.30
N ILE A 316 12.43 -0.38 2.91
CA ILE A 316 11.11 -0.11 3.48
C ILE A 316 11.16 0.89 4.64
N ARG A 317 12.26 0.89 5.43
CA ARG A 317 12.51 1.92 6.45
C ARG A 317 12.75 3.30 5.84
N ASN A 318 13.44 3.38 4.71
CA ASN A 318 13.70 4.66 4.04
C ASN A 318 12.41 5.33 3.54
N VAL A 319 11.42 4.53 3.13
CA VAL A 319 10.13 5.03 2.64
C VAL A 319 9.04 5.01 3.70
N SER A 320 9.37 4.71 4.96
CA SER A 320 8.42 4.84 6.07
C SER A 320 8.27 6.30 6.50
N ASP A 321 7.08 6.68 6.94
CA ASP A 321 6.84 7.99 7.55
C ASP A 321 7.21 7.99 9.04
N PRO A 322 8.08 8.90 9.53
CA PRO A 322 8.52 8.89 10.92
C PRO A 322 7.40 9.17 11.92
N ILE A 323 7.28 8.32 12.94
CA ILE A 323 6.38 8.56 14.09
C ILE A 323 6.78 9.86 14.79
N GLY A 324 5.79 10.73 15.06
CA GLY A 324 5.98 11.99 15.79
C GLY A 324 6.43 13.16 14.92
N LEU A 325 6.58 12.98 13.61
CA LEU A 325 6.63 14.08 12.66
C LEU A 325 5.19 14.36 12.21
N ASP A 326 4.60 15.48 12.67
CA ASP A 326 3.24 15.91 12.32
C ASP A 326 3.11 16.36 10.83
N GLY A 327 3.93 15.80 9.93
CA GLY A 327 4.14 16.28 8.58
C GLY A 327 3.07 15.80 7.60
N PHE A 328 2.10 16.67 7.28
CA PHE A 328 1.25 16.72 6.07
C PHE A 328 0.42 15.47 5.66
N GLY A 329 0.64 14.29 6.25
CA GLY A 329 -0.17 13.08 6.08
C GLY A 329 -1.07 12.79 7.28
N ILE A 330 -2.07 11.93 7.12
CA ILE A 330 -2.94 11.49 8.24
C ILE A 330 -2.25 10.43 9.10
N GLY A 331 -1.33 9.64 8.54
CA GLY A 331 -0.78 8.46 9.21
C GLY A 331 0.74 8.43 9.25
N THR A 332 1.29 7.94 10.35
CA THR A 332 2.72 7.64 10.48
C THR A 332 2.93 6.13 10.48
N THR A 333 4.11 5.64 10.11
CA THR A 333 4.39 4.19 10.07
C THR A 333 4.30 3.58 11.46
N GLN A 334 3.29 2.73 11.70
CA GLN A 334 3.06 2.03 12.96
C GLN A 334 3.89 0.75 13.04
N TRP A 335 3.96 -0.01 11.94
CA TRP A 335 4.70 -1.26 11.88
C TRP A 335 5.14 -1.58 10.46
N ARG A 336 5.99 -2.61 10.34
CA ARG A 336 6.51 -3.12 9.06
C ARG A 336 6.49 -4.63 9.07
N THR A 337 6.17 -5.24 7.94
CA THR A 337 6.26 -6.69 7.74
C THR A 337 7.33 -7.02 6.69
N LEU A 338 8.00 -8.16 6.87
CA LEU A 338 8.88 -8.76 5.88
C LEU A 338 8.47 -10.23 5.73
N ALA A 339 7.97 -10.59 4.56
CA ALA A 339 7.57 -11.93 4.19
C ALA A 339 8.69 -12.60 3.39
N ASN A 340 9.37 -13.57 4.00
CA ASN A 340 10.33 -14.44 3.31
C ASN A 340 9.54 -15.53 2.57
N GLN A 341 9.41 -15.40 1.25
CA GLN A 341 8.59 -16.29 0.43
C GLN A 341 9.35 -17.51 -0.09
N SER A 342 10.62 -17.67 0.29
CA SER A 342 11.41 -18.86 0.01
C SER A 342 10.84 -20.03 0.80
N LEU A 343 10.20 -20.97 0.11
CA LEU A 343 9.70 -22.17 0.77
C LEU A 343 10.88 -22.99 1.34
N PRO A 344 10.73 -23.60 2.53
CA PRO A 344 11.74 -24.50 3.06
C PRO A 344 12.04 -25.61 2.05
N THR A 345 13.32 -25.88 1.83
CA THR A 345 13.71 -27.11 1.13
C THR A 345 13.40 -28.26 2.07
N LYS A 346 12.48 -29.15 1.66
CA LYS A 346 12.09 -30.34 2.42
C LYS A 346 13.26 -31.31 2.58
#